data_AF-A0A1Y1Y3B4-F1
#
_entry.id   AF-A0A1Y1Y3B4-F1
#
_cell.length_a   1.000
_cell.length_b   1.000
_cell.length_c   1.000
_cell.angle_alpha   90.00
_cell.angle_beta   90.00
_cell.angle_gamma   90.00
#
_symmetry.space_group_name_H-M   'P 1'
#
loop_
_entity.id
_entity.type
_entity.pdbx_description
1 polymer ?
#
loop_
_entity_poly.entity_id
_entity_poly.type
_entity_poly.pdbx_seq_one_letter_code
_entity_poly.pdbx_strand_id
1 'polypeptide(L)'
;CNYSLNNTCPSFEGIRNETISGLVNFIHTSNCTGVSIVGGTEVLDPESYYSHKLGFRVDIAPNPCIDNFIKKNFHYIGNRKYGTPDKLYIACSGNMFAWKQDRWEVSAYVNG
;
A
#
# COMPACT_ATOMS: atom_id res chain seq x y z
N CYS A 1 -5.51 20.05 -5.98
CA CYS A 1 -5.87 19.11 -4.91
C CYS A 1 -7.26 19.45 -4.40
N ASN A 2 -8.28 18.73 -4.85
CA ASN A 2 -9.61 18.81 -4.25
C ASN A 2 -9.94 17.42 -3.72
N TYR A 3 -10.37 17.33 -2.46
CA TYR A 3 -10.73 16.11 -1.74
C TYR A 3 -12.02 15.42 -2.28
N SER A 4 -12.32 15.56 -3.58
CA SER A 4 -13.40 14.83 -4.22
C SER A 4 -12.82 13.60 -4.92
N LEU A 5 -13.56 12.50 -4.85
CA LEU A 5 -13.27 11.10 -5.25
C LEU A 5 -12.75 10.84 -6.68
N ASN A 6 -12.28 11.85 -7.41
CA ASN A 6 -11.72 11.74 -8.76
C ASN A 6 -10.42 12.54 -8.84
N ASN A 7 -9.29 11.81 -8.72
CA ASN A 7 -7.93 12.17 -9.13
C ASN A 7 -7.46 13.61 -8.84
N THR A 8 -6.57 13.76 -7.84
CA THR A 8 -5.18 14.25 -8.11
C THR A 8 -4.29 14.41 -6.88
N CYS A 9 -4.75 14.27 -5.64
CA CYS A 9 -3.86 14.42 -4.48
C CYS A 9 -4.17 13.41 -3.38
N PRO A 10 -3.26 12.46 -3.12
CA PRO A 10 -3.29 11.66 -1.91
C PRO A 10 -3.28 12.55 -0.68
N SER A 11 -4.12 12.22 0.30
CA SER A 11 -4.10 12.77 1.64
C SER A 11 -3.21 11.91 2.52
N PHE A 12 -2.44 12.58 3.38
CA PHE A 12 -1.66 11.94 4.44
C PHE A 12 -2.13 12.39 5.82
N GLU A 13 -3.25 13.11 5.90
CA GLU A 13 -3.80 13.55 7.18
C GLU A 13 -4.19 12.33 8.00
N GLY A 14 -3.65 12.23 9.22
CA GLY A 14 -3.87 11.09 10.12
C GLY A 14 -3.15 9.81 9.71
N ILE A 15 -2.20 9.86 8.75
CA ILE A 15 -1.39 8.68 8.43
C ILE A 15 -0.53 8.26 9.62
N ARG A 16 -0.39 6.95 9.82
CA ARG A 16 0.42 6.40 10.91
C ARG A 16 1.91 6.50 10.59
N ASN A 17 2.72 6.72 11.62
CA ASN A 17 4.18 6.74 11.50
C ASN A 17 4.72 5.39 11.02
N GLU A 18 4.09 4.29 11.44
CA GLU A 18 4.37 2.92 11.00
C GLU A 18 4.21 2.79 9.47
N THR A 19 3.16 3.39 8.91
CA THR A 19 2.89 3.35 7.46
C THR A 19 3.94 4.14 6.69
N ILE A 20 4.31 5.33 7.17
CA ILE A 20 5.39 6.12 6.57
C ILE A 20 6.72 5.35 6.65
N SER A 21 7.06 4.83 7.83
CA SER A 21 8.32 4.10 8.06
C SER A 21 8.41 2.86 7.18
N GLY A 22 7.32 2.09 7.09
CA GLY A 22 7.22 0.93 6.20
C GLY A 22 7.39 1.28 4.72
N LEU A 23 6.81 2.41 4.27
CA LEU A 23 6.97 2.87 2.89
C LEU A 23 8.40 3.34 2.62
N VAL A 24 9.02 4.08 3.54
CA VAL A 24 10.43 4.52 3.42
C VAL A 24 11.36 3.31 3.37
N ASN A 25 11.15 2.30 4.21
CA ASN A 25 11.91 1.06 4.19
C ASN A 25 11.74 0.33 2.84
N PHE A 26 10.51 0.24 2.31
CA PHE A 26 10.25 -0.32 0.98
C PHE A 26 11.01 0.43 -0.13
N ILE A 27 11.01 1.77 -0.11
CA ILE A 27 11.73 2.58 -1.10
C ILE A 27 13.23 2.28 -1.05
N HIS A 28 13.83 2.24 0.13
CA HIS A 28 15.26 1.96 0.30
C HIS A 28 15.64 0.53 -0.08
N THR A 29 14.84 -0.46 0.31
CA THR A 29 15.14 -1.88 0.07
C THR A 29 14.89 -2.30 -1.38
N SER A 30 13.85 -1.74 -2.01
CA SER A 30 13.54 -2.06 -3.41
C SER A 30 14.51 -1.44 -4.42
N ASN A 31 15.14 -0.31 -4.08
CA ASN A 31 15.93 0.50 -5.01
C ASN A 31 15.17 0.88 -6.29
N CYS A 32 13.83 0.80 -6.28
CA CYS A 32 13.01 1.14 -7.42
C CYS A 32 12.88 2.65 -7.57
N THR A 33 13.14 3.15 -8.77
CA THR A 33 12.84 4.54 -9.11
C THR A 33 11.35 4.71 -9.37
N GLY A 34 10.81 5.90 -9.07
CA GLY A 34 9.43 6.24 -9.39
C GLY A 34 8.37 5.53 -8.54
N VAL A 35 8.61 5.40 -7.22
CA VAL A 35 7.56 5.02 -6.27
C VAL A 35 6.62 6.21 -6.08
N SER A 36 5.47 6.17 -6.74
CA SER A 36 4.45 7.23 -6.68
C SER A 36 3.25 6.79 -5.84
N ILE A 37 2.90 7.59 -4.84
CA ILE A 37 1.69 7.36 -4.04
C ILE A 37 0.49 7.89 -4.84
N VAL A 38 -0.55 7.07 -4.97
CA VAL A 38 -1.78 7.38 -5.73
C VAL A 38 -3.04 7.32 -4.87
N GLY A 39 -2.91 6.90 -3.61
CA GLY A 39 -4.00 6.91 -2.64
C GLY A 39 -3.47 6.88 -1.21
N GLY A 40 -4.12 7.62 -0.32
CA GLY A 40 -3.78 7.73 1.09
C GLY A 40 -5.02 7.67 1.98
N THR A 41 -5.13 8.59 2.94
CA THR A 41 -6.21 8.58 3.94
C THR A 41 -7.56 9.08 3.41
N GLU A 42 -7.59 9.64 2.20
CA GLU A 42 -8.79 10.05 1.48
C GLU A 42 -9.57 8.88 0.87
N VAL A 43 -8.95 7.69 0.77
CA VAL A 43 -9.60 6.50 0.20
C VAL A 43 -10.67 5.98 1.16
N LEU A 44 -11.91 5.92 0.67
CA LEU A 44 -13.02 5.34 1.39
C LEU A 44 -13.04 3.82 1.19
N ASP A 45 -12.68 3.08 2.24
CA ASP A 45 -12.83 1.63 2.30
C ASP A 45 -14.12 1.23 3.05
N PRO A 46 -14.65 0.02 2.82
CA PRO A 46 -15.57 -0.62 3.76
C PRO A 46 -14.97 -0.60 5.16
N GLU A 47 -15.76 -0.25 6.19
CA GLU A 47 -15.25 -0.07 7.55
C GLU A 47 -14.48 -1.32 8.01
N SER A 48 -13.17 -1.13 8.18
CA SER A 48 -12.27 -2.10 8.77
C SER A 48 -11.32 -1.39 9.70
N TYR A 49 -10.94 -2.06 10.79
CA TYR A 49 -10.05 -1.52 11.81
C TYR A 49 -8.69 -1.10 11.24
N TYR A 50 -8.25 -1.79 10.20
CA TYR A 50 -7.00 -1.53 9.50
C TYR A 50 -7.30 -0.95 8.12
N SER A 51 -7.63 0.33 8.01
CA SER A 51 -8.11 0.96 6.76
C SER A 51 -7.27 2.16 6.34
N HIS A 52 -7.49 2.64 5.11
CA HIS A 52 -6.94 3.90 4.62
C HIS A 52 -7.31 5.09 5.51
N LYS A 53 -8.60 5.24 5.86
CA LYS A 53 -9.10 6.31 6.74
C LYS A 53 -8.41 6.37 8.10
N LEU A 54 -7.97 5.23 8.62
CA LEU A 54 -7.27 5.13 9.91
C LEU A 54 -5.74 5.16 9.76
N GLY A 55 -5.23 5.45 8.56
CA GLY A 55 -3.81 5.67 8.31
C GLY A 55 -2.96 4.41 8.23
N PHE A 56 -3.57 3.21 8.14
CA PHE A 56 -2.85 1.93 8.07
C PHE A 56 -2.38 1.54 6.66
N ARG A 57 -2.90 2.22 5.64
CA ARG A 57 -2.74 1.83 4.24
C ARG A 57 -2.37 3.02 3.36
N VAL A 58 -1.58 2.73 2.32
CA VAL A 58 -1.28 3.64 1.21
C VAL A 58 -1.29 2.86 -0.10
N ASP A 59 -1.75 3.50 -1.16
CA ASP A 59 -1.74 2.94 -2.50
C ASP A 59 -0.57 3.52 -3.29
N ILE A 60 0.22 2.67 -3.93
CA ILE A 60 1.29 3.08 -4.85
C ILE A 60 0.99 2.63 -6.28
N ALA A 61 1.37 3.48 -7.23
CA ALA A 61 1.29 3.17 -8.65
C ALA A 61 2.15 1.94 -8.96
N PRO A 62 1.68 1.04 -9.84
CA PRO A 62 2.50 -0.07 -10.29
C PRO A 62 3.59 0.44 -11.23
N ASN A 63 4.74 -0.21 -11.18
CA ASN A 63 5.73 -0.09 -12.23
C ASN A 63 6.51 -1.42 -12.34
N PRO A 64 7.19 -1.68 -13.48
CA PRO A 64 7.87 -2.96 -13.68
C PRO A 64 8.90 -3.31 -12.60
N CYS A 65 9.55 -2.32 -11.99
CA CYS A 65 10.49 -2.56 -10.89
C CYS A 65 9.76 -3.01 -9.63
N ILE A 66 8.77 -2.23 -9.18
CA ILE A 66 7.95 -2.49 -8.00
C ILE A 66 7.29 -3.87 -8.10
N ASP A 67 6.65 -4.16 -9.25
CA ASP A 67 5.95 -5.41 -9.50
C ASP A 67 6.89 -6.61 -9.39
N ASN A 68 8.07 -6.52 -10.00
CA ASN A 68 9.05 -7.59 -9.97
C ASN A 68 9.67 -7.75 -8.58
N PHE A 69 9.95 -6.64 -7.89
CA PHE A 69 10.52 -6.68 -6.55
C PHE A 69 9.58 -7.39 -5.57
N ILE A 70 8.31 -6.99 -5.53
CA ILE A 70 7.31 -7.60 -4.66
C ILE A 70 7.16 -9.10 -4.97
N LYS A 71 6.94 -9.45 -6.24
CA LYS A 71 6.72 -10.86 -6.65
C LYS A 71 7.92 -11.77 -6.42
N LYS A 72 9.15 -11.23 -6.43
CA LYS A 72 10.38 -12.01 -6.24
C LYS A 72 10.83 -12.10 -4.79
N ASN A 73 10.63 -11.05 -4.00
CA ASN A 73 11.22 -10.95 -2.66
C ASN A 73 10.22 -11.17 -1.53
N PHE A 74 8.91 -11.00 -1.78
CA PHE A 74 7.89 -11.16 -0.76
C PHE A 74 7.18 -12.51 -0.89
N HIS A 75 6.74 -13.04 0.25
CA HIS A 75 6.07 -14.33 0.28
C HIS A 75 4.60 -14.17 -0.11
N TYR A 76 4.17 -14.88 -1.15
CA TYR A 76 2.76 -14.92 -1.54
C TYR A 76 1.95 -15.77 -0.56
N ILE A 77 0.90 -15.18 0.01
CA ILE A 77 0.06 -15.81 1.06
C ILE A 77 -1.37 -16.05 0.61
N GLY A 78 -1.64 -15.97 -0.70
CA GLY A 78 -2.96 -16.23 -1.28
C GLY A 78 -3.65 -14.95 -1.77
N ASN A 79 -4.96 -15.06 -1.99
CA ASN A 79 -5.81 -13.93 -2.34
C ASN A 79 -6.54 -13.42 -1.09
N ARG A 80 -6.79 -12.12 -1.01
CA ARG A 80 -7.64 -11.56 0.05
C ARG A 80 -9.04 -12.17 0.02
N LYS A 81 -9.58 -12.46 1.21
CA LYS A 81 -10.89 -13.08 1.41
C LYS A 81 -12.07 -12.09 1.21
N TYR A 82 -11.80 -10.80 1.32
CA TYR A 82 -12.80 -9.73 1.19
C TYR A 82 -12.29 -8.67 0.20
N GLY A 83 -13.14 -8.30 -0.77
CA GLY A 83 -12.78 -7.45 -1.91
C GLY A 83 -12.64 -8.22 -3.22
N THR A 84 -12.16 -7.54 -4.26
CA THR A 84 -11.69 -8.17 -5.51
C THR A 84 -10.60 -9.21 -5.16
N PRO A 85 -10.41 -10.31 -5.93
CA PRO A 85 -9.37 -11.30 -5.67
C PRO A 85 -7.96 -10.71 -5.84
N ASP A 86 -7.53 -9.97 -4.83
CA ASP A 86 -6.27 -9.25 -4.79
C ASP A 86 -5.18 -10.20 -4.28
N LYS A 87 -4.16 -10.45 -5.10
CA LYS A 87 -3.00 -11.25 -4.72
C LYS A 87 -2.31 -10.57 -3.55
N LEU A 88 -2.03 -11.32 -2.49
CA LEU A 88 -1.50 -10.81 -1.24
C LEU A 88 -0.10 -11.36 -0.97
N TYR A 89 0.83 -10.46 -0.70
CA TYR A 89 2.22 -10.76 -0.39
C TYR A 89 2.58 -10.17 0.97
N ILE A 90 3.50 -10.81 1.68
CA ILE A 90 4.04 -10.34 2.95
C ILE A 90 5.56 -10.18 2.86
N ALA A 91 6.05 -9.01 3.26
CA ALA A 91 7.47 -8.73 3.40
C ALA A 91 8.01 -9.28 4.73
N CYS A 92 9.33 -9.44 4.86
CA CYS A 92 9.96 -9.86 6.12
C CYS A 92 9.67 -8.92 7.29
N SER A 93 9.39 -7.63 7.02
CA SER A 93 8.97 -6.66 8.03
C SER A 93 7.56 -6.90 8.57
N GLY A 94 6.79 -7.83 7.98
CA GLY A 94 5.37 -8.03 8.29
C GLY A 94 4.42 -7.10 7.53
N ASN A 95 4.95 -6.14 6.75
CA ASN A 95 4.13 -5.31 5.87
C ASN A 95 3.51 -6.15 4.76
N MET A 96 2.24 -5.87 4.44
CA MET A 96 1.49 -6.61 3.44
C MET A 96 1.30 -5.77 2.18
N PHE A 97 1.36 -6.42 1.02
CA PHE A 97 1.22 -5.80 -0.29
C PHE A 97 0.14 -6.54 -1.05
N ALA A 98 -0.96 -5.85 -1.37
CA ALA A 98 -2.07 -6.41 -2.10
C ALA A 98 -2.18 -5.78 -3.49
N TRP A 99 -2.35 -6.61 -4.52
CA TRP A 99 -2.64 -6.14 -5.87
C TRP A 99 -4.12 -5.81 -6.01
N LYS A 100 -4.50 -4.54 -5.80
CA LYS A 100 -5.88 -4.05 -5.83
C LYS A 100 -6.17 -3.39 -7.16
N GLN A 101 -6.89 -4.08 -8.03
CA GLN A 101 -7.19 -3.65 -9.41
C GLN A 101 -5.91 -3.39 -10.25
N ASP A 102 -5.37 -2.18 -10.17
CA ASP A 102 -4.26 -1.64 -10.96
C ASP A 102 -3.21 -0.90 -10.11
N ARG A 103 -3.17 -1.17 -8.80
CA ARG A 103 -2.26 -0.55 -7.83
C ARG A 103 -1.84 -1.54 -6.75
N TRP A 104 -0.75 -1.21 -6.06
CA TRP A 104 -0.34 -1.92 -4.86
C TRP A 104 -0.85 -1.19 -3.62
N GLU A 105 -1.73 -1.84 -2.87
CA GLU A 105 -2.13 -1.40 -1.54
C GLU A 105 -1.13 -1.93 -0.52
N VAL A 106 -0.38 -1.03 0.11
CA VAL A 106 0.61 -1.34 1.15
C VAL A 106 -0.05 -1.16 2.50
N SER A 107 0.00 -2.18 3.36
CA SER A 107 -0.53 -2.14 4.72
C SER A 107 0.59 -2.33 5.74
N ALA A 108 0.74 -1.37 6.65
CA ALA A 108 1.72 -1.43 7.74
C ALA A 108 1.01 -1.68 9.08
N TYR A 109 1.22 -2.87 9.64
CA TYR A 109 0.60 -3.30 10.90
C TYR A 109 1.56 -3.20 12.10
N VAL A 110 2.86 -3.21 11.84
CA VAL A 110 3.94 -3.19 12.83
C VAL A 110 4.95 -2.11 12.46
N ASN A 111 5.75 -1.65 13.44
CA ASN A 111 6.94 -0.85 13.14
C ASN A 111 7.90 -1.72 12.33
N GLY A 112 8.12 -1.35 11.06
CA GLY A 112 9.01 -2.05 10.13
C GLY A 112 10.36 -1.38 9.96
#